data_AF-A0A021XEZ5-F1
#
_entry.id   AF-A0A021XEZ5-F1
#
_cell.length_a   1.000
_cell.length_b   1.000
_cell.length_c   1.000
_cell.angle_alpha   90.00
_cell.angle_beta   90.00
_cell.angle_gamma   90.00
#
_symmetry.space_group_name_H-M   'P 1'
#
loop_
_entity.id
_entity.type
_entity.pdbx_description
1 polymer ?
#
loop_
_entity_poly.entity_id
_entity_poly.type
_entity_poly.pdbx_seq_one_letter_code
_entity_poly.pdbx_strand_id
1 'polypeptide(L)'
;MDNITAIAALGALAQTTRLETFRLLVRHEPNGIPAGELARLIDVPQNTMSAHLATLSRAGLVTSERQSRSIIYRADLNGLRELTLFLLKDCCGGSTELCAPLIAELTPCCAPEVKLS
;
A
#
# COMPACT_ATOMS: atom_id res chain seq x y z
N MET A 1 -9.07 2.35 -11.92
CA MET A 1 -8.55 3.68 -11.57
C MET A 1 -8.65 4.70 -12.71
N ASP A 2 -8.97 5.96 -12.39
CA ASP A 2 -8.93 7.15 -13.28
C ASP A 2 -7.93 8.21 -12.77
N ASN A 3 -7.77 9.34 -13.48
CA ASN A 3 -6.82 10.40 -13.11
C ASN A 3 -7.07 10.97 -11.70
N ILE A 4 -8.34 11.17 -11.33
CA ILE A 4 -8.70 11.77 -10.04
C ILE A 4 -8.26 10.84 -8.90
N THR A 5 -8.58 9.55 -9.04
CA THR A 5 -8.22 8.52 -8.06
C THR A 5 -6.70 8.31 -8.00
N ALA A 6 -6.02 8.32 -9.16
CA ALA A 6 -4.56 8.17 -9.21
C ALA A 6 -3.83 9.34 -8.54
N ILE A 7 -4.27 10.59 -8.80
CA ILE A 7 -3.70 11.78 -8.15
C ILE A 7 -3.95 11.76 -6.64
N ALA A 8 -5.14 11.32 -6.20
CA ALA A 8 -5.43 11.18 -4.77
C ALA A 8 -4.51 10.14 -4.10
N ALA A 9 -4.28 8.99 -4.73
CA ALA A 9 -3.38 7.96 -4.23
C ALA A 9 -1.92 8.42 -4.19
N LEU A 10 -1.44 9.05 -5.27
CA LEU A 10 -0.09 9.63 -5.32
C LEU A 10 0.09 10.73 -4.27
N GLY A 11 -0.87 11.64 -4.13
CA GLY A 11 -0.84 12.68 -3.10
C GLY A 11 -0.88 12.12 -1.68
N ALA A 12 -1.63 11.03 -1.46
CA ALA A 12 -1.61 10.31 -0.20
C ALA A 12 -0.25 9.62 0.05
N LEU A 13 0.46 9.14 -0.96
CA LEU A 13 1.79 8.55 -0.78
C LEU A 13 2.93 9.59 -0.75
N ALA A 14 2.73 10.79 -1.27
CA ALA A 14 3.71 11.88 -1.32
C ALA A 14 3.90 12.59 0.04
N GLN A 15 4.00 11.82 1.12
CA GLN A 15 4.36 12.29 2.46
C GLN A 15 5.03 11.14 3.23
N THR A 16 6.14 11.44 3.89
CA THR A 16 7.06 10.44 4.49
C THR A 16 6.36 9.45 5.41
N THR A 17 5.66 9.94 6.44
CA THR A 17 4.96 9.11 7.43
C THR A 17 3.92 8.19 6.79
N ARG A 18 3.16 8.67 5.80
CA ARG A 18 2.14 7.90 5.09
C ARG A 18 2.78 6.81 4.23
N LEU A 19 3.84 7.13 3.50
CA LEU A 19 4.58 6.15 2.72
C LEU A 19 5.19 5.07 3.60
N GLU A 20 5.83 5.45 4.71
CA GLU A 20 6.40 4.51 5.68
C GLU A 20 5.32 3.63 6.32
N THR A 21 4.21 4.22 6.74
CA THR A 21 3.05 3.49 7.28
C THR A 21 2.50 2.49 6.28
N PHE A 22 2.28 2.91 5.02
CA PHE A 22 1.80 2.03 3.98
C PHE A 22 2.78 0.87 3.70
N ARG A 23 4.09 1.15 3.60
CA ARG A 23 5.12 0.11 3.42
C ARG A 23 5.20 -0.85 4.60
N LEU A 24 5.02 -0.34 5.82
CA LEU A 24 4.97 -1.17 7.02
C LEU A 24 3.77 -2.12 6.97
N LEU A 25 2.59 -1.62 6.59
CA LEU A 25 1.38 -2.43 6.42
C LEU A 25 1.56 -3.50 5.35
N VAL A 26 2.15 -3.18 4.19
CA VAL A 26 2.44 -4.16 3.12
C VAL A 26 3.28 -5.33 3.64
N ARG A 27 4.28 -5.05 4.49
CA ARG A 27 5.13 -6.09 5.10
C ARG A 27 4.41 -6.98 6.11
N HIS A 28 3.26 -6.55 6.62
CA HIS A 28 2.48 -7.24 7.65
C HIS A 28 1.19 -7.88 7.10
N GLU A 29 1.01 -7.91 5.78
CA GLU A 29 -0.05 -8.71 5.16
C GLU A 29 0.17 -10.21 5.43
N PRO A 30 -0.89 -10.99 5.70
CA PRO A 30 -2.31 -10.61 5.71
C PRO A 30 -2.84 -10.16 7.08
N ASN A 31 -1.99 -10.00 8.10
CA ASN A 31 -2.45 -9.81 9.48
C ASN A 31 -2.83 -8.35 9.79
N GLY A 32 -2.13 -7.38 9.19
CA GLY A 32 -2.31 -5.97 9.50
C GLY A 32 -1.76 -5.56 10.87
N ILE A 33 -2.00 -4.31 11.27
CA ILE A 33 -1.45 -3.72 12.50
C ILE A 33 -2.51 -2.81 13.17
N PRO A 34 -2.68 -2.86 14.50
CA PRO A 34 -3.51 -1.91 15.23
C PRO A 34 -3.04 -0.45 15.05
N ALA A 35 -3.97 0.51 14.96
CA ALA A 35 -3.63 1.94 14.84
C ALA A 35 -2.66 2.42 15.95
N GLY A 36 -2.90 1.95 17.18
CA GLY A 36 -2.06 2.26 18.33
C GLY A 36 -0.61 1.85 18.14
N GLU A 37 -0.42 0.66 17.58
CA GLU A 37 0.88 0.07 17.32
C GLU A 37 1.59 0.71 16.12
N LEU A 38 0.84 1.09 15.07
CA LEU A 38 1.38 1.85 13.94
C LEU A 38 2.00 3.18 14.42
N ALA A 39 1.28 3.93 15.25
CA ALA A 39 1.77 5.18 15.79
C ALA A 39 3.06 4.99 16.61
N ARG A 40 3.16 3.89 17.36
CA ARG A 40 4.36 3.53 18.13
C ARG A 40 5.54 3.15 17.23
N LEU A 41 5.31 2.34 16.20
CA LEU A 41 6.36 1.85 15.29
C LEU A 41 6.92 2.96 14.38
N ILE A 42 6.07 3.90 13.97
CA ILE A 42 6.44 5.05 13.11
C ILE A 42 6.87 6.27 13.93
N ASP A 43 6.78 6.19 15.27
CA ASP A 43 7.16 7.24 16.22
C ASP A 43 6.43 8.58 15.99
N VAL A 44 5.09 8.52 15.94
CA VAL A 44 4.24 9.72 15.83
C VAL A 44 3.08 9.69 16.82
N PRO A 45 2.50 10.85 17.19
CA PRO A 45 1.31 10.90 18.02
C PRO A 45 0.11 10.14 17.41
N GLN A 46 -0.74 9.57 18.28
CA GLN A 46 -1.92 8.78 17.87
C GLN A 46 -2.91 9.55 16.99
N ASN A 47 -3.13 10.84 17.30
CA ASN A 47 -3.98 11.71 16.50
C ASN A 47 -3.38 11.97 15.12
N THR A 48 -2.06 12.15 15.02
CA THR A 48 -1.33 12.29 13.76
C THR A 48 -1.46 11.02 12.92
N MET A 49 -1.21 9.84 13.51
CA MET A 49 -1.38 8.55 12.83
C MET A 49 -2.82 8.35 12.33
N SER A 50 -3.82 8.70 13.15
CA SER A 50 -5.23 8.62 12.76
C SER A 50 -5.54 9.48 11.53
N ALA A 51 -4.99 10.70 11.46
CA ALA A 51 -5.15 11.58 10.31
C ALA A 51 -4.46 11.02 9.03
N HIS A 52 -3.28 10.42 9.19
CA HIS A 52 -2.59 9.72 8.11
C HIS A 52 -3.37 8.52 7.57
N LEU A 53 -3.86 7.66 8.46
CA LEU A 53 -4.67 6.49 8.11
C LEU A 53 -5.99 6.88 7.45
N ALA A 54 -6.65 7.94 7.93
CA ALA A 54 -7.86 8.45 7.28
C ALA A 54 -7.59 8.96 5.86
N THR A 55 -6.44 9.59 5.63
CA THR A 55 -6.02 10.06 4.30
C THR A 55 -5.73 8.89 3.36
N LEU A 56 -4.96 7.90 3.83
CA LEU A 56 -4.66 6.68 3.07
C LEU A 56 -5.93 5.89 2.75
N SER A 57 -6.88 5.80 3.69
CA SER A 57 -8.13 5.07 3.52
C SER A 57 -9.03 5.73 2.47
N ARG A 58 -9.18 7.07 2.51
CA ARG A 58 -9.91 7.82 1.46
C ARG A 58 -9.29 7.67 0.07
N ALA A 59 -7.97 7.46 0.01
CA ALA A 59 -7.25 7.23 -1.23
C ALA A 59 -7.31 5.77 -1.72
N GLY A 60 -8.01 4.87 -1.00
CA GLY A 60 -8.13 3.45 -1.38
C GLY A 60 -6.84 2.67 -1.21
N LEU A 61 -5.93 3.10 -0.33
CA LEU A 61 -4.63 2.45 -0.11
C LEU A 61 -4.56 1.63 1.16
N VAL A 62 -5.48 1.82 2.11
CA VAL A 62 -5.57 0.99 3.32
C VAL A 62 -7.01 0.66 3.62
N THR A 63 -7.21 -0.54 4.17
CA THR A 63 -8.49 -0.98 4.74
C THR A 63 -8.38 -1.02 6.26
N SER A 64 -9.53 -1.03 6.93
CA SER A 64 -9.61 -1.08 8.39
C SER A 64 -10.72 -2.00 8.85
N GLU A 65 -10.45 -2.79 9.87
CA GLU A 65 -11.41 -3.71 10.48
C GLU A 65 -11.43 -3.50 11.99
N ARG A 66 -12.62 -3.42 12.58
CA ARG A 66 -12.76 -3.31 14.03
C ARG A 66 -12.74 -4.69 14.67
N GLN A 67 -11.71 -4.95 15.47
CA GLN A 67 -11.56 -6.17 16.25
C GLN A 67 -11.65 -5.84 17.74
N SER A 68 -12.82 -6.07 18.33
CA SER A 68 -13.14 -5.76 19.73
C SER A 68 -12.88 -4.28 20.08
N ARG A 69 -11.79 -3.99 20.81
CA ARG A 69 -11.42 -2.64 21.29
C ARG A 69 -10.41 -1.92 20.38
N SER A 70 -9.94 -2.57 19.32
CA SER A 70 -8.90 -2.04 18.43
C SER A 70 -9.38 -2.01 16.98
N ILE A 71 -8.82 -1.09 16.20
CA ILE A 71 -8.99 -1.06 14.73
C ILE A 71 -7.67 -1.54 14.12
N ILE A 72 -7.75 -2.63 13.37
CA ILE A 72 -6.63 -3.20 12.63
C ILE A 72 -6.64 -2.60 11.23
N TYR A 73 -5.50 -2.05 10.80
CA TYR A 73 -5.31 -1.53 9.46
C TYR A 73 -4.49 -2.50 8.63
N ARG A 74 -4.79 -2.55 7.34
CA ARG A 74 -4.17 -3.41 6.33
C ARG A 74 -3.89 -2.63 5.07
N ALA A 75 -2.89 -3.04 4.30
CA ALA A 75 -2.63 -2.42 3.01
C ALA A 75 -3.68 -2.90 2.00
N ASP A 76 -4.28 -1.97 1.24
CA ASP A 76 -5.12 -2.35 0.10
C ASP A 76 -4.21 -2.64 -1.11
N LEU A 77 -3.82 -3.90 -1.25
CA LEU A 77 -2.96 -4.34 -2.35
C LEU A 77 -3.66 -4.27 -3.71
N ASN A 78 -5.01 -4.29 -3.75
CA ASN A 78 -5.75 -4.07 -5.00
C ASN A 78 -5.63 -2.61 -5.43
N GLY A 79 -5.80 -1.67 -4.49
CA GLY A 79 -5.60 -0.24 -4.75
C GLY A 79 -4.19 0.08 -5.25
N LEU A 80 -3.16 -0.51 -4.62
CA LEU A 80 -1.77 -0.38 -5.10
C LEU A 80 -1.59 -0.96 -6.49
N ARG A 81 -2.10 -2.17 -6.74
CA ARG A 81 -2.02 -2.83 -8.05
C ARG A 81 -2.67 -1.98 -9.14
N GLU A 82 -3.85 -1.43 -8.88
CA GLU A 82 -4.53 -0.55 -9.82
C GLU A 82 -3.74 0.73 -10.10
N LEU A 83 -3.12 1.34 -9.08
CA LEU A 83 -2.26 2.51 -9.26
C LEU A 83 -1.04 2.19 -10.12
N THR A 84 -0.34 1.09 -9.82
CA THR A 84 0.82 0.66 -10.60
C THR A 84 0.43 0.36 -12.05
N LEU A 85 -0.66 -0.35 -12.26
CA LEU A 85 -1.17 -0.62 -13.60
C LEU A 85 -1.54 0.69 -14.32
N PHE A 86 -2.21 1.63 -13.65
CA PHE A 86 -2.54 2.93 -14.24
C PHE A 86 -1.29 3.69 -14.71
N LEU A 87 -0.20 3.69 -13.93
CA LEU A 87 1.06 4.35 -14.30
C LEU A 87 1.78 3.64 -15.45
N LEU A 88 1.71 2.31 -15.49
CA LEU A 88 2.46 1.51 -16.45
C LEU A 88 1.70 1.20 -17.75
N LYS A 89 0.36 1.33 -17.75
CA LYS A 89 -0.50 0.93 -18.87
C LYS A 89 -0.08 1.57 -20.19
N ASP A 90 0.33 2.83 -20.12
CA ASP A 90 0.77 3.61 -21.30
C ASP A 90 2.30 3.78 -21.36
N CYS A 91 3.02 3.39 -20.30
CA CYS A 91 4.48 3.58 -20.16
C CYS A 91 5.29 2.94 -21.30
N CYS A 92 4.69 1.93 -21.94
CA CYS A 92 5.31 1.16 -22.98
C CYS A 92 4.73 1.47 -24.38
N GLY A 93 3.65 2.25 -24.53
CA GLY A 93 3.02 2.52 -25.83
C GLY A 93 2.62 1.25 -26.63
N GLY A 94 2.55 0.09 -25.97
CA GLY A 94 2.43 -1.24 -26.58
C GLY A 94 3.73 -2.07 -26.63
N SER A 95 4.89 -1.48 -26.41
CA SER A 95 6.21 -2.15 -26.42
C SER A 95 6.57 -2.74 -25.06
N THR A 96 6.16 -3.98 -24.85
CA THR A 96 6.44 -4.78 -23.65
C THR A 96 7.92 -4.85 -23.26
N GLU A 97 8.84 -4.64 -24.22
CA GLU A 97 10.29 -4.63 -24.00
C GLU A 97 10.77 -3.56 -23.03
N LEU A 98 10.09 -2.41 -22.94
CA LEU A 98 10.43 -1.34 -21.99
C LEU A 98 10.02 -1.69 -20.56
N CYS A 99 8.98 -2.49 -20.41
CA CYS A 99 8.44 -2.94 -19.13
C CYS A 99 9.12 -4.23 -18.63
N ALA A 100 9.74 -5.00 -19.53
CA ALA A 100 10.31 -6.32 -19.22
C ALA A 100 11.44 -6.30 -18.17
N PRO A 101 12.41 -5.37 -18.18
CA PRO A 101 13.44 -5.30 -17.14
C PRO A 101 12.86 -5.04 -15.74
N LEU A 102 11.91 -4.10 -15.64
CA LEU A 102 11.21 -3.79 -14.38
C LEU A 102 10.49 -5.02 -13.82
N ILE A 103 9.78 -5.76 -14.66
CA ILE A 103 9.07 -6.97 -14.24
C ILE A 103 10.06 -8.05 -13.78
N ALA A 104 11.19 -8.20 -14.47
CA ALA A 104 12.23 -9.16 -14.11
C ALA A 104 12.83 -8.84 -12.72
N GLU A 105 13.06 -7.57 -12.39
CA GLU A 105 13.55 -7.16 -11.07
C GLU A 105 12.54 -7.39 -9.94
N LEU A 106 11.24 -7.28 -10.24
CA LEU A 106 10.16 -7.50 -9.27
C LEU A 106 9.81 -8.98 -9.08
N THR A 107 10.21 -9.84 -10.02
CA THR A 107 9.94 -11.28 -9.95
C THR A 107 11.04 -11.95 -9.13
N PRO A 108 10.74 -12.50 -7.94
CA PRO A 108 11.75 -13.24 -7.20
C PRO A 108 12.22 -14.44 -8.03
N CYS A 109 13.53 -14.71 -8.04
CA CYS A 109 14.13 -15.79 -8.84
C CYS A 109 13.58 -17.18 -8.51
N CYS A 110 12.94 -17.34 -7.35
CA CYS A 110 12.26 -18.56 -6.92
C CYS A 110 10.86 -18.21 -6.42
N ALA A 111 9.88 -19.06 -6.74
CA ALA A 111 8.55 -18.96 -6.13
C ALA A 111 8.67 -19.13 -4.61
N PRO A 112 8.01 -18.30 -3.79
CA PRO A 112 7.98 -18.53 -2.35
C PRO A 112 7.34 -19.90 -2.07
N GLU A 113 7.99 -20.73 -1.26
CA GLU A 113 7.42 -21.99 -0.78
C GLU A 113 6.08 -21.70 -0.12
N VAL A 114 5.00 -22.09 -0.79
CA VAL A 114 3.66 -22.08 -0.20
C VAL A 114 3.67 -23.12 0.91
N LYS A 115 3.86 -22.68 2.17
CA LYS A 115 3.61 -23.54 3.33
C LYS A 115 2.11 -23.85 3.36
N LEU A 116 1.75 -25.01 2.81
CA LEU A 116 0.46 -25.64 3.07
C LEU A 116 0.39 -25.93 4.58
N SER A 117 -0.51 -25.25 5.28
CA SER A 117 -0.95 -25.58 6.64
C SER A 117 -2.43 -25.88 6.63
#